data_AF-A0A7Y4X9A4-F1
#
_entry.id   AF-A0A7Y4X9A4-F1
#
_cell.length_a   1.000
_cell.length_b   1.000
_cell.length_c   1.000
_cell.angle_alpha   90.00
_cell.angle_beta   90.00
_cell.angle_gamma   90.00
#
_symmetry.space_group_name_H-M   'P 1'
#
loop_
_entity.id
_entity.type
_entity.pdbx_description
1 polymer ?
#
loop_
_entity_poly.entity_id
_entity_poly.type
_entity_poly.pdbx_seq_one_letter_code
_entity_poly.pdbx_strand_id
1 'polypeptide(L)'
;IAQTNATLPLQEARRLKGLIRKSERATLTAAELKEYQQLAKQSQTLDVKRIAALTQLAQLRGQSVDTVKPQINWRAGDDET
;
A
#
# COMPACT_ATOMS: atom_id res chain seq x y z
N ILE A 1 -16.06 14.00 -3.48
CA ILE A 1 -15.54 12.62 -3.32
C ILE A 1 -14.10 12.76 -2.86
N ALA A 2 -13.88 12.73 -1.55
CA ALA A 2 -12.62 13.13 -0.93
C ALA A 2 -11.70 11.92 -0.69
N GLN A 3 -10.49 12.01 -1.26
CA GLN A 3 -9.24 11.42 -0.76
C GLN A 3 -9.17 9.89 -0.56
N THR A 4 -9.22 9.13 -1.65
CA THR A 4 -9.02 7.66 -1.65
C THR A 4 -7.62 7.25 -2.10
N ASN A 5 -6.60 8.06 -1.81
CA ASN A 5 -5.19 7.72 -2.06
C ASN A 5 -4.39 7.83 -0.77
N ALA A 6 -4.87 7.19 0.29
CA ALA A 6 -4.11 7.06 1.52
C ALA A 6 -3.01 6.01 1.31
N THR A 7 -1.83 6.46 0.91
CA THR A 7 -0.61 5.64 0.85
C THR A 7 0.27 5.94 2.06
N LEU A 8 1.24 5.07 2.33
CA LEU A 8 2.32 5.45 3.25
C LEU A 8 2.96 6.76 2.74
N PRO A 9 3.27 7.71 3.63
CA PRO A 9 4.16 8.82 3.33
C PRO A 9 5.41 8.36 2.60
N LEU A 10 5.88 9.14 1.62
CA LEU A 10 7.00 8.75 0.74
C LEU A 10 8.26 8.34 1.52
N GLN A 11 8.54 9.00 2.63
CA GLN A 11 9.68 8.67 3.49
C GLN A 11 9.53 7.28 4.13
N GLU A 12 8.34 6.97 4.65
CA GLU A 12 8.03 5.68 5.27
C GLU A 12 7.98 4.55 4.23
N ALA A 13 7.47 4.82 3.03
CA ALA A 13 7.51 3.88 1.91
C ALA A 13 8.95 3.56 1.47
N ARG A 14 9.81 4.58 1.33
CA ARG A 14 11.25 4.39 1.04
C ARG A 14 11.95 3.62 2.15
N ARG A 15 11.61 3.91 3.41
CA ARG A 15 12.16 3.22 4.57
C ARG A 15 11.77 1.75 4.58
N LEU A 16 10.50 1.44 4.33
CA LEU A 16 10.01 0.07 4.20
C LEU A 16 10.73 -0.67 3.07
N LYS A 17 10.89 -0.08 1.89
CA LYS A 17 11.65 -0.68 0.77
C LYS A 17 13.12 -0.97 1.15
N GLY A 18 13.75 -0.07 1.91
CA GLY A 18 15.10 -0.29 2.44
C GLY A 18 15.18 -1.45 3.44
N LEU A 19 14.17 -1.58 4.32
CA LEU A 19 14.09 -2.66 5.30
C LEU A 19 13.79 -4.02 4.64
N ILE A 20 12.95 -4.06 3.60
CA ILE A 20 12.72 -5.27 2.78
C ILE A 20 14.05 -5.77 2.21
N ARG A 21 14.82 -4.90 1.56
CA ARG A 21 16.14 -5.26 0.98
C ARG A 21 17.14 -5.75 2.03
N LYS A 22 17.10 -5.20 3.25
CA LYS A 22 17.93 -5.70 4.37
C LYS A 22 17.43 -7.05 4.90
N SER A 23 16.11 -7.26 4.92
CA SER A 23 15.48 -8.52 5.30
C SER A 23 15.90 -9.65 4.37
N GLU A 24 15.85 -9.42 3.06
CA GLU A 24 16.27 -10.36 2.01
C GLU A 24 17.75 -10.76 2.15
N ARG A 25 18.58 -9.87 2.70
CA ARG A 25 19.99 -10.12 2.98
C ARG A 25 20.24 -10.68 4.39
N ALA A 26 19.19 -10.91 5.17
CA ALA A 26 19.25 -11.35 6.57
C ALA A 26 20.10 -10.43 7.48
N THR A 27 20.21 -9.14 7.15
CA THR A 27 21.04 -8.17 7.89
C THR A 27 20.22 -7.18 8.73
N LEU A 28 18.98 -7.51 9.09
CA LEU A 28 18.17 -6.66 9.95
C LEU A 28 18.61 -6.76 11.40
N THR A 29 18.83 -5.62 12.03
CA THR A 29 18.91 -5.56 13.49
C THR A 29 17.53 -5.78 14.12
N ALA A 30 17.49 -6.11 15.42
CA ALA A 30 16.22 -6.27 16.14
C ALA A 30 15.35 -5.00 16.13
N ALA A 31 15.97 -3.82 16.19
CA ALA A 31 15.27 -2.54 16.11
C ALA A 31 14.66 -2.32 14.72
N GLU A 32 15.44 -2.61 13.66
CA GLU A 32 14.97 -2.52 12.27
C GLU A 32 13.90 -3.56 11.94
N LEU A 33 13.96 -4.75 12.54
CA LEU A 33 12.91 -5.76 12.41
C LEU A 33 11.58 -5.26 12.99
N LYS A 34 11.61 -4.62 14.16
CA LYS A 34 10.42 -4.02 14.76
C LYS A 34 9.86 -2.90 13.89
N GLU A 35 10.73 -2.04 13.37
CA GLU A 35 10.36 -0.96 12.44
C GLU A 35 9.73 -1.53 11.16
N TYR A 36 10.34 -2.58 10.59
CA TYR A 36 9.84 -3.29 9.41
C TYR A 36 8.43 -3.82 9.63
N GLN A 37 8.20 -4.52 10.74
CA GLN A 37 6.88 -5.07 11.08
C GLN A 37 5.83 -3.98 11.24
N GLN A 38 6.18 -2.85 11.87
CA GLN A 38 5.27 -1.73 12.04
C GLN A 38 4.89 -1.11 10.70
N LEU A 39 5.87 -0.78 9.85
CA LEU A 39 5.64 -0.18 8.54
C LEU A 39 4.89 -1.13 7.61
N ALA A 40 5.21 -2.42 7.62
CA ALA A 40 4.49 -3.43 6.85
C ALA A 40 3.01 -3.52 7.27
N LYS A 41 2.74 -3.52 8.58
CA LYS A 41 1.36 -3.53 9.11
C LYS A 41 0.59 -2.27 8.71
N GLN A 42 1.23 -1.11 8.75
CA GLN A 42 0.64 0.15 8.32
C GLN A 42 0.31 0.12 6.82
N SER A 43 1.24 -0.35 5.98
CA SER A 43 1.01 -0.53 4.53
C SER A 43 -0.19 -1.43 4.27
N GLN A 44 -0.23 -2.63 4.87
CA GLN A 44 -1.34 -3.57 4.71
C GLN A 44 -2.67 -2.97 5.13
N THR A 45 -2.69 -2.23 6.24
CA THR A 45 -3.91 -1.55 6.73
C THR A 45 -4.42 -0.53 5.71
N LEU A 46 -3.51 0.22 5.08
CA LEU A 46 -3.85 1.17 4.04
C LEU A 46 -4.36 0.45 2.78
N ASP A 47 -3.71 -0.63 2.35
CA ASP A 47 -4.13 -1.40 1.19
C ASP A 47 -5.53 -2.00 1.36
N VAL A 48 -5.85 -2.55 2.53
CA VAL A 48 -7.20 -3.03 2.84
C VAL A 48 -8.23 -1.91 2.74
N LYS A 49 -7.94 -0.72 3.29
CA LYS A 49 -8.84 0.44 3.20
C LYS A 49 -9.03 0.89 1.75
N ARG A 50 -7.97 0.91 0.96
CA ARG A 50 -8.03 1.30 -0.44
C ARG A 50 -8.85 0.29 -1.25
N ILE A 51 -8.65 -1.00 -1.05
CA ILE A 51 -9.43 -2.07 -1.71
C ILE A 51 -10.90 -1.96 -1.33
N ALA A 52 -11.22 -1.75 -0.04
CA ALA A 52 -12.60 -1.56 0.41
C ALA A 52 -13.26 -0.35 -0.28
N ALA A 53 -12.56 0.77 -0.36
CA ALA A 53 -13.07 1.97 -1.02
C ALA A 53 -13.22 1.79 -2.54
N LEU A 54 -12.32 1.05 -3.19
CA LEU A 54 -12.44 0.69 -4.60
C LEU A 54 -13.66 -0.19 -4.86
N THR A 55 -13.91 -1.18 -4.00
CA THR A 55 -15.11 -2.04 -4.08
C THR A 55 -16.38 -1.22 -3.89
N GLN A 56 -16.41 -0.31 -2.91
CA GLN A 56 -17.55 0.58 -2.70
C GLN A 56 -17.79 1.48 -3.92
N LEU A 57 -16.72 2.02 -4.53
CA LEU A 57 -16.83 2.84 -5.73
C LEU A 57 -17.38 2.04 -6.93
N ALA A 58 -16.92 0.80 -7.09
CA ALA A 58 -17.42 -0.11 -8.11
C ALA A 58 -18.92 -0.41 -7.94
N GLN A 59 -19.34 -0.70 -6.71
CA GLN A 59 -20.76 -0.89 -6.37
C GLN A 59 -21.60 0.35 -6.67
N LEU A 60 -21.15 1.54 -6.26
CA LEU A 60 -21.86 2.80 -6.52
C LEU A 60 -22.01 3.11 -8.02
N ARG A 61 -21.06 2.65 -8.84
CA ARG A 61 -21.10 2.83 -10.30
C ARG A 61 -21.81 1.70 -11.03
N GLY A 62 -22.24 0.64 -10.34
CA GLY A 62 -22.77 -0.57 -10.98
C GLY A 62 -21.75 -1.23 -11.92
N GLN A 63 -20.46 -1.05 -11.66
CA GLN A 63 -19.35 -1.53 -12.49
C GLN A 63 -18.51 -2.55 -11.74
N SER A 64 -17.74 -3.36 -12.48
CA SER A 64 -16.73 -4.21 -11.86
C SER A 64 -15.54 -3.38 -11.34
N VAL A 65 -14.81 -3.90 -10.35
CA VAL A 65 -13.59 -3.28 -9.83
C VAL A 65 -12.56 -3.05 -10.95
N ASP A 66 -12.39 -4.01 -11.86
CA ASP A 66 -11.44 -3.92 -12.97
C ASP A 66 -11.81 -2.85 -14.00
N THR A 67 -13.11 -2.57 -14.15
CA THR A 67 -13.59 -1.45 -14.96
C THR A 67 -13.31 -0.09 -14.30
N VAL A 68 -13.36 -0.01 -12.97
CA VAL A 68 -13.17 1.24 -12.22
C VAL A 68 -11.70 1.61 -12.04
N LYS A 69 -10.81 0.63 -11.86
CA LYS A 69 -9.35 0.83 -11.68
C LYS A 69 -8.72 1.82 -12.69
N PRO A 70 -8.85 1.64 -14.02
CA PRO A 70 -8.23 2.54 -14.99
C PRO A 70 -8.86 3.95 -14.98
N GLN A 71 -10.13 4.10 -14.58
CA GLN A 71 -10.82 5.39 -14.55
C GLN A 71 -10.35 6.32 -13.43
N ILE A 72 -9.78 5.75 -12.36
CA ILE A 72 -9.30 6.51 -11.20
C ILE A 72 -7.78 6.51 -11.09
N ASN A 73 -7.07 6.07 -12.16
CA ASN A 73 -5.63 5.89 -12.16
C ASN A 73 -5.14 5.09 -10.94
N TRP A 74 -5.84 3.99 -10.62
CA TRP A 74 -5.52 3.15 -9.48
C TRP A 74 -4.11 2.56 -9.64
N ARG A 75 -3.23 2.86 -8.69
CA ARG A 75 -1.92 2.22 -8.57
C ARG A 75 -2.00 1.15 -7.50
N ALA A 76 -1.78 -0.12 -7.86
CA ALA A 76 -1.39 -1.10 -6.84
C ALA A 76 -0.13 -0.55 -6.15
N GLY A 77 -0.03 -0.67 -4.81
CA GLY A 77 1.12 -0.15 -4.08
C GLY A 77 2.41 -0.52 -4.81
N ASP A 78 3.23 0.46 -5.17
CA ASP A 78 4.30 0.34 -6.16
C ASP A 78 5.30 -0.79 -5.83
N ASP A 79 5.06 -1.96 -6.41
CA ASP A 79 6.06 -2.95 -6.78
C ASP A 79 6.43 -2.73 -8.25
N GLU A 80 6.96 -1.56 -8.61
CA GLU A 80 7.72 -1.43 -9.86
C GLU A 80 8.73 -0.27 -9.78
N THR A 81 9.98 -0.61 -10.12
CA THR A 81 11.25 0.18 -10.14
C THR A 81 11.94 0.43 -8.79
#